data_AF-A0A382I650-F1
#
_entry.id   AF-A0A382I650-F1
#
_cell.length_a   1.000
_cell.length_b   1.000
_cell.length_c   1.000
_cell.angle_alpha   90.00
_cell.angle_beta   90.00
_cell.angle_gamma   90.00
#
_symmetry.space_group_name_H-M   'P 1'
#
loop_
_entity.id
_entity.type
_entity.pdbx_description
1 polymer ?
#
loop_
_entity_poly.entity_id
_entity_poly.type
_entity_poly.pdbx_seq_one_letter_code
_entity_poly.pdbx_strand_id
1 'polypeptide(L)'
;MPLNSLKPPKRITHNRQHGAMEFTECPVDLDSVRRYRLDRFRSKMAEHEVAGLLLFNQINTRYATDATNMQVWCSHYETRCVFVSLDGPVVLFDYANHPYLAEDLPTIDEYRVMPSFYFFGAGNRGEELVTEFAAQIADLMQHQVGENRRLAIDTLSHKGCEA
;
A
#
# COMPACT_ATOMS: atom_id res chain seq x y z
N MET A 1 10.30 -26.81 -32.44
CA MET A 1 10.64 -25.47 -31.89
C MET A 1 11.25 -25.67 -30.52
N PRO A 2 12.47 -25.17 -30.23
CA PRO A 2 13.02 -25.24 -28.88
C PRO A 2 12.25 -24.30 -27.95
N LEU A 3 11.96 -24.77 -26.74
CA LEU A 3 11.36 -23.96 -25.67
C LEU A 3 12.31 -22.81 -25.33
N ASN A 4 11.80 -21.57 -25.32
CA ASN A 4 12.58 -20.38 -24.96
C ASN A 4 13.19 -20.45 -23.55
N SER A 5 12.73 -21.37 -22.69
CA SER A 5 13.24 -21.61 -21.34
C SER A 5 14.67 -22.16 -21.26
N LEU A 6 15.22 -22.67 -22.37
CA LEU A 6 16.57 -23.25 -22.42
C LEU A 6 17.67 -22.26 -22.80
N LYS A 7 17.32 -21.00 -23.09
CA LYS A 7 18.32 -19.96 -23.37
C LYS A 7 18.73 -19.28 -22.05
N PRO A 8 20.04 -19.22 -21.72
CA PRO A 8 20.47 -18.45 -20.56
C PRO A 8 20.07 -16.98 -20.77
N PRO A 9 19.50 -16.31 -19.75
CA PRO A 9 19.09 -14.93 -19.91
C PRO A 9 20.32 -14.09 -20.24
N LYS A 10 20.25 -13.32 -21.33
CA LYS A 10 21.19 -12.22 -21.54
C LYS A 10 21.07 -11.31 -20.32
N ARG A 11 22.19 -10.95 -19.70
CA ARG A 11 22.22 -10.01 -18.57
C ARG A 11 21.83 -8.62 -19.10
N ILE A 12 20.53 -8.41 -19.21
CA ILE A 12 19.90 -7.14 -19.50
C ILE A 12 19.80 -6.46 -18.15
N THR A 13 20.23 -5.21 -18.04
CA THR A 13 19.81 -4.32 -16.96
C THR A 13 18.31 -4.20 -17.09
N HIS A 14 17.59 -5.10 -16.43
CA HIS A 14 16.15 -5.20 -16.58
C HIS A 14 15.54 -3.94 -16.00
N ASN A 15 14.77 -3.21 -16.81
CA ASN A 15 13.86 -2.19 -16.32
C ASN A 15 12.87 -2.88 -15.37
N ARG A 16 13.16 -2.86 -14.07
CA ARG A 16 12.28 -3.36 -13.03
C ARG A 16 11.27 -2.25 -12.74
N GLN A 17 10.02 -2.54 -12.99
CA GLN A 17 8.90 -1.61 -12.83
C GLN A 17 7.78 -2.38 -12.18
N HIS A 18 7.31 -1.98 -11.01
CA HIS A 18 6.38 -2.81 -10.25
C HIS A 18 5.06 -3.10 -10.99
N GLY A 19 4.55 -4.31 -10.74
CA GLY A 19 3.26 -4.76 -11.23
C GLY A 19 3.25 -5.17 -12.70
N ALA A 20 2.22 -4.76 -13.44
CA ALA A 20 1.95 -5.25 -14.79
C ALA A 20 2.98 -4.84 -15.86
N MET A 21 3.91 -3.94 -15.52
CA MET A 21 4.94 -3.44 -16.43
C MET A 21 6.33 -4.00 -16.12
N GLU A 22 6.45 -4.96 -15.20
CA GLU A 22 7.73 -5.60 -14.90
C GLU A 22 8.38 -6.13 -16.18
N PHE A 23 9.66 -5.80 -16.37
CA PHE A 23 10.47 -6.24 -17.50
C PHE A 23 10.01 -5.73 -18.87
N THR A 24 9.22 -4.66 -18.91
CA THR A 24 8.78 -4.00 -20.15
C THR A 24 9.33 -2.58 -20.28
N GLU A 25 9.35 -2.05 -21.49
CA GLU A 25 9.64 -0.62 -21.72
C GLU A 25 8.41 0.21 -21.34
N CYS A 26 8.60 1.17 -20.44
CA CYS A 26 7.51 2.05 -20.04
C CYS A 26 7.22 3.08 -21.15
N PRO A 27 5.95 3.33 -21.48
CA PRO A 27 5.60 4.33 -22.48
C PRO A 27 5.86 5.77 -22.01
N VAL A 28 6.08 5.97 -20.70
CA VAL A 28 6.30 7.26 -20.04
C VAL A 28 7.19 7.07 -18.80
N ASP A 29 7.69 8.16 -18.24
CA ASP A 29 8.30 8.16 -16.91
C ASP A 29 7.24 7.85 -15.83
N LEU A 30 7.27 6.61 -15.32
CA LEU A 30 6.32 6.15 -14.31
C LEU A 30 6.51 6.84 -12.96
N ASP A 31 7.71 7.30 -12.60
CA ASP A 31 7.93 7.95 -11.32
C ASP A 31 7.27 9.33 -11.27
N SER A 32 7.28 10.05 -12.40
CA SER A 32 6.48 11.28 -12.56
C SER A 32 4.99 11.01 -12.39
N VAL A 33 4.47 9.91 -12.96
CA VAL A 33 3.05 9.53 -12.82
C VAL A 33 2.71 9.15 -11.37
N ARG A 34 3.58 8.39 -10.70
CA ARG A 34 3.41 7.95 -9.30
C ARG A 34 3.33 9.16 -8.36
N ARG A 35 4.30 10.07 -8.44
CA ARG A 35 4.32 11.30 -7.62
C ARG A 35 3.11 12.19 -7.88
N TYR A 36 2.75 12.38 -9.15
CA TYR A 36 1.55 13.16 -9.51
C TYR A 36 0.26 12.61 -8.85
N ARG A 37 0.08 11.28 -8.83
CA ARG A 37 -1.10 10.65 -8.22
C ARG A 37 -1.12 10.83 -6.70
N LEU A 38 0.03 10.65 -6.04
CA LEU A 38 0.17 10.86 -4.60
C LEU A 38 -0.10 12.33 -4.22
N ASP A 39 0.49 13.28 -4.97
CA ASP A 39 0.30 14.72 -4.75
C ASP A 39 -1.17 15.12 -4.92
N ARG A 40 -1.88 14.49 -5.86
CA ARG A 40 -3.32 14.70 -6.05
C ARG A 40 -4.13 14.19 -4.85
N PHE A 41 -3.76 13.06 -4.24
CA PHE A 41 -4.38 12.61 -2.99
C PHE A 41 -4.15 13.61 -1.87
N ARG A 42 -2.90 14.05 -1.64
CA ARG A 42 -2.58 15.05 -0.61
C ARG A 42 -3.31 16.38 -0.83
N SER A 43 -3.42 16.83 -2.09
CA SER A 43 -4.18 18.02 -2.44
C SER A 43 -5.66 17.90 -2.02
N LYS A 44 -6.27 16.74 -2.25
CA LYS A 44 -7.66 16.47 -1.83
C LYS A 44 -7.79 16.28 -0.32
N MET A 45 -6.81 15.66 0.32
CA MET A 45 -6.76 15.57 1.78
C MET A 45 -6.74 16.97 2.41
N ALA A 46 -5.90 17.89 1.91
CA ALA A 46 -5.86 19.28 2.36
C ALA A 46 -7.20 19.99 2.18
N GLU A 47 -7.83 19.86 1.01
CA GLU A 47 -9.14 20.46 0.70
C GLU A 47 -10.25 19.99 1.66
N HIS A 48 -10.17 18.74 2.13
CA HIS A 48 -11.13 18.13 3.05
C HIS A 48 -10.69 18.16 4.52
N GLU A 49 -9.59 18.85 4.84
CA GLU A 49 -8.99 18.90 6.18
C GLU A 49 -8.73 17.50 6.77
N VAL A 50 -8.37 16.56 5.91
CA VAL A 50 -8.02 15.18 6.26
C VAL A 50 -6.53 15.11 6.45
N ALA A 51 -6.13 14.48 7.54
CA ALA A 51 -4.78 14.53 8.04
C ALA A 51 -4.04 13.20 7.75
N GLY A 52 -4.78 12.08 7.82
CA GLY A 52 -4.34 10.78 7.33
C GLY A 52 -5.39 10.15 6.42
N LEU A 53 -4.95 9.33 5.47
CA LEU A 53 -5.79 8.57 4.57
C LEU A 53 -5.40 7.09 4.61
N LEU A 54 -6.34 6.22 4.93
CA LEU A 54 -6.15 4.77 5.03
C LEU A 54 -6.91 4.07 3.90
N LEU A 55 -6.18 3.38 3.02
CA LEU A 55 -6.69 2.79 1.80
C LEU A 55 -6.59 1.27 1.83
N PHE A 56 -7.72 0.58 1.87
CA PHE A 56 -7.83 -0.88 1.73
C PHE A 56 -8.31 -1.33 0.35
N ASN A 57 -8.98 -0.45 -0.41
CA ASN A 57 -9.37 -0.79 -1.77
C ASN A 57 -8.13 -0.90 -2.65
N GLN A 58 -7.91 -2.07 -3.26
CA GLN A 58 -6.67 -2.34 -3.99
C GLN A 58 -6.50 -1.52 -5.28
N ILE A 59 -7.56 -0.90 -5.79
CA ILE A 59 -7.47 0.11 -6.86
C ILE A 59 -6.94 1.43 -6.30
N ASN A 60 -7.37 1.83 -5.11
CA ASN A 60 -6.88 3.05 -4.45
C ASN A 60 -5.43 2.91 -3.99
N THR A 61 -5.05 1.76 -3.41
CA THR A 61 -3.65 1.49 -3.01
C THR A 61 -2.72 1.55 -4.23
N ARG A 62 -3.16 0.95 -5.35
CA ARG A 62 -2.45 1.01 -6.63
C ARG A 62 -2.37 2.42 -7.19
N TYR A 63 -3.43 3.22 -7.05
CA TYR A 63 -3.40 4.62 -7.48
C TYR A 63 -2.39 5.43 -6.67
N ALA A 64 -2.38 5.27 -5.34
CA ALA A 64 -1.49 6.01 -4.44
C ALA A 64 0.00 5.67 -4.66
N THR A 65 0.31 4.40 -4.91
CA THR A 65 1.70 3.89 -4.81
C THR A 65 2.22 3.16 -6.03
N ASP A 66 1.34 2.75 -6.95
CA ASP A 66 1.64 1.81 -8.03
C ASP A 66 2.12 0.41 -7.59
N ALA A 67 2.22 0.15 -6.28
CA ALA A 67 2.58 -1.17 -5.74
C ALA A 67 1.45 -2.18 -5.95
N THR A 68 1.81 -3.41 -6.31
CA THR A 68 0.87 -4.53 -6.42
C THR A 68 1.32 -5.72 -5.61
N ASN A 69 0.39 -6.35 -4.90
CA ASN A 69 0.61 -7.67 -4.32
C ASN A 69 -0.73 -8.41 -4.28
N MET A 70 -0.82 -9.53 -5.00
CA MET A 70 -2.01 -10.39 -5.06
C MET A 70 -3.35 -9.61 -5.18
N GLN A 71 -3.45 -8.66 -6.10
CA GLN A 71 -4.52 -7.65 -6.15
C GLN A 71 -5.95 -8.22 -5.99
N VAL A 72 -6.23 -9.37 -6.60
CA VAL A 72 -7.54 -10.04 -6.50
C VAL A 72 -7.76 -10.59 -5.08
N TRP A 73 -6.76 -11.24 -4.50
CA TRP A 73 -6.82 -11.78 -3.14
C TRP A 73 -6.97 -10.66 -2.10
N CYS A 74 -6.16 -9.61 -2.20
CA CYS A 74 -6.22 -8.45 -1.31
C CYS A 74 -7.49 -7.61 -1.49
N SER A 75 -8.27 -7.79 -2.58
CA SER A 75 -9.52 -7.04 -2.78
C SER A 75 -10.69 -7.52 -1.90
N HIS A 76 -10.56 -8.70 -1.29
CA HIS A 76 -11.61 -9.30 -0.46
C HIS A 76 -11.09 -9.80 0.89
N TYR A 77 -9.87 -9.42 1.28
CA TYR A 77 -9.29 -9.69 2.60
C TYR A 77 -8.55 -8.46 3.14
N GLU A 78 -8.78 -8.12 4.41
CA GLU A 78 -8.13 -7.00 5.11
C GLU A 78 -6.71 -7.36 5.54
N THR A 79 -5.83 -7.31 4.55
CA THR A 79 -4.48 -7.86 4.68
C THR A 79 -3.40 -7.00 4.05
N ARG A 80 -3.83 -5.96 3.34
CA ARG A 80 -2.96 -5.00 2.69
C ARG A 80 -3.65 -3.65 2.64
N CYS A 81 -3.00 -2.61 3.16
CA CYS A 81 -3.48 -1.25 3.08
C CYS A 81 -2.33 -0.25 2.94
N VAL A 82 -2.66 0.97 2.53
CA VAL A 82 -1.71 2.08 2.47
C VAL A 82 -2.20 3.18 3.39
N PHE A 83 -1.33 3.64 4.28
CA PHE A 83 -1.51 4.87 5.03
C PHE A 83 -0.77 6.00 4.32
N VAL A 84 -1.45 7.11 4.05
CA VAL A 84 -0.87 8.34 3.50
C VAL A 84 -1.04 9.44 4.54
N SER A 85 0.05 10.01 5.03
CA SER A 85 0.00 11.27 5.78
C SER A 85 -0.06 12.47 4.82
N LEU A 86 -0.78 13.52 5.23
CA LEU A 86 -0.92 14.76 4.46
C LEU A 86 0.45 15.37 4.12
N ASP A 87 1.32 15.51 5.13
CA ASP A 87 2.65 16.13 5.01
C ASP A 87 3.78 15.20 5.46
N GLY A 88 3.47 13.94 5.77
CA GLY A 88 4.40 12.95 6.31
C GLY A 88 4.55 11.70 5.42
N PRO A 89 4.95 10.55 5.99
CA PRO A 89 5.27 9.37 5.21
C PRO A 89 4.05 8.70 4.58
N VAL A 90 4.31 7.92 3.54
CA VAL A 90 3.43 6.88 3.02
C VAL A 90 3.92 5.53 3.50
N VAL A 91 3.05 4.81 4.23
CA VAL A 91 3.35 3.51 4.81
C VAL A 91 2.52 2.45 4.11
N LEU A 92 3.18 1.47 3.48
CA LEU A 92 2.54 0.27 2.95
C LEU A 92 2.52 -0.81 4.03
N PHE A 93 1.33 -1.18 4.48
CA PHE A 93 1.10 -2.38 5.28
C PHE A 93 0.75 -3.52 4.34
N ASP A 94 1.60 -4.54 4.25
CA ASP A 94 1.42 -5.64 3.30
C ASP A 94 1.23 -6.99 4.02
N TYR A 95 0.78 -7.99 3.27
CA TYR A 95 0.39 -9.31 3.75
C TYR A 95 1.51 -10.03 4.53
N ALA A 96 2.74 -9.91 4.05
CA ALA A 96 3.90 -10.60 4.57
C ALA A 96 5.17 -9.78 4.36
N ASN A 97 6.30 -10.23 4.91
CA ASN A 97 7.58 -9.54 4.78
C ASN A 97 8.20 -9.73 3.38
N HIS A 98 7.69 -8.98 2.40
CA HIS A 98 8.11 -9.00 1.01
C HIS A 98 8.41 -7.58 0.48
N PRO A 99 9.33 -6.83 1.13
CA PRO A 99 9.62 -5.43 0.77
C PRO A 99 10.08 -5.26 -0.68
N TYR A 100 10.65 -6.31 -1.29
CA TYR A 100 11.00 -6.32 -2.71
C TYR A 100 9.80 -6.11 -3.66
N LEU A 101 8.55 -6.22 -3.19
CA LEU A 101 7.36 -5.90 -3.98
C LEU A 101 7.05 -4.39 -4.04
N ALA A 102 7.79 -3.58 -3.30
CA ALA A 102 7.65 -2.13 -3.24
C ALA A 102 8.99 -1.37 -3.31
N GLU A 103 10.12 -2.08 -3.27
CA GLU A 103 11.47 -1.53 -3.39
C GLU A 103 11.62 -0.61 -4.61
N ASP A 104 12.33 0.51 -4.51
CA ASP A 104 12.49 1.50 -5.59
C ASP A 104 11.21 2.30 -5.95
N LEU A 105 10.04 2.04 -5.34
CA LEU A 105 8.87 2.91 -5.54
C LEU A 105 9.09 4.26 -4.83
N PRO A 106 9.09 5.39 -5.55
CA PRO A 106 9.45 6.69 -4.97
C PRO A 106 8.37 7.28 -4.04
N THR A 107 7.24 6.60 -3.89
CA THR A 107 6.06 7.05 -3.15
C THR A 107 5.80 6.23 -1.89
N ILE A 108 6.68 5.29 -1.53
CA ILE A 108 6.56 4.48 -0.32
C ILE A 108 7.78 4.77 0.54
N ASP A 109 7.57 5.32 1.73
CA ASP A 109 8.62 5.63 2.68
C ASP A 109 8.90 4.47 3.63
N GLU A 110 7.85 3.71 3.97
CA GLU A 110 7.93 2.59 4.90
C GLU A 110 7.14 1.37 4.43
N TYR A 111 7.70 0.18 4.64
CA TYR A 111 7.04 -1.10 4.44
C TYR A 111 6.87 -1.81 5.78
N ARG A 112 5.65 -2.21 6.13
CA ARG A 112 5.32 -2.94 7.36
C ARG A 112 4.52 -4.19 7.03
N VAL A 113 4.64 -5.22 7.86
CA VAL A 113 3.74 -6.37 7.78
C VAL A 113 2.46 -6.01 8.51
N MET A 114 1.31 -6.17 7.87
CA MET A 114 0.03 -5.89 8.46
C MET A 114 -0.35 -6.98 9.47
N PRO A 115 -0.74 -6.63 10.72
CA PRO A 115 -1.47 -7.53 11.60
C PRO A 115 -2.86 -7.81 10.99
N SER A 116 -2.91 -8.75 10.06
CA SER A 116 -4.11 -9.03 9.27
C SER A 116 -5.18 -9.68 10.15
N PHE A 117 -6.38 -9.11 10.17
CA PHE A 117 -7.43 -9.48 11.13
C PHE A 117 -8.67 -10.12 10.50
N TYR A 118 -8.60 -10.49 9.22
CA TYR A 118 -9.69 -11.20 8.55
C TYR A 118 -9.79 -12.66 9.03
N PHE A 119 -11.02 -13.19 9.13
CA PHE A 119 -11.29 -14.47 9.82
C PHE A 119 -10.52 -15.66 9.24
N PHE A 120 -10.36 -15.74 7.91
CA PHE A 120 -9.62 -16.84 7.28
C PHE A 120 -8.14 -16.90 7.70
N GLY A 121 -7.49 -15.75 7.94
CA GLY A 121 -6.08 -15.70 8.35
C GLY A 121 -5.89 -15.70 9.87
N ALA A 122 -6.76 -15.01 10.59
CA ALA A 122 -6.61 -14.78 12.03
C ALA A 122 -7.37 -15.79 12.90
N GLY A 123 -8.42 -16.44 12.38
CA GLY A 123 -9.36 -17.24 13.17
C GLY A 123 -9.88 -16.45 14.38
N ASN A 124 -9.76 -17.03 15.56
CA ASN A 124 -10.22 -16.42 16.81
C ASN A 124 -9.31 -15.29 17.33
N ARG A 125 -8.15 -15.05 16.70
CA ARG A 125 -7.22 -13.98 17.10
C ARG A 125 -7.47 -12.64 16.40
N GLY A 126 -8.57 -12.53 15.64
CA GLY A 126 -8.89 -11.31 14.89
C GLY A 126 -8.98 -10.05 15.77
N GLU A 127 -9.50 -10.16 17.00
CA GLU A 127 -9.62 -9.03 17.94
C GLU A 127 -8.26 -8.55 18.47
N GLU A 128 -7.36 -9.49 18.77
CA GLU A 128 -5.98 -9.18 19.17
C GLU A 128 -5.26 -8.42 18.04
N LEU A 129 -5.33 -8.94 16.82
CA LEU A 129 -4.62 -8.40 15.66
C LEU A 129 -5.19 -7.06 15.18
N VAL A 130 -6.51 -6.87 15.20
CA VAL A 130 -7.11 -5.58 14.81
C VAL A 130 -6.75 -4.50 15.84
N THR A 131 -6.67 -4.84 17.12
CA THR A 131 -6.21 -3.91 18.17
C THR A 131 -4.75 -3.53 17.97
N GLU A 132 -3.88 -4.49 17.64
CA GLU A 132 -2.49 -4.23 17.29
C GLU A 132 -2.37 -3.32 16.06
N PHE A 133 -3.14 -3.60 15.00
CA PHE A 133 -3.16 -2.77 13.80
C PHE A 133 -3.66 -1.35 14.08
N ALA A 134 -4.77 -1.19 14.82
CA ALA A 134 -5.31 0.10 15.20
C ALA A 134 -4.31 0.93 16.02
N ALA A 135 -3.57 0.29 16.93
CA ALA A 135 -2.50 0.95 17.68
C ALA A 135 -1.38 1.47 16.77
N GLN A 136 -1.00 0.72 15.72
CA GLN A 136 -0.01 1.19 14.74
C GLN A 136 -0.53 2.37 13.91
N ILE A 137 -1.82 2.40 13.55
CA ILE A 137 -2.41 3.55 12.85
C ILE A 137 -2.51 4.77 13.79
N ALA A 138 -2.89 4.56 15.05
CA ALA A 138 -2.94 5.62 16.05
C ALA A 138 -1.56 6.25 16.29
N ASP A 139 -0.51 5.43 16.34
CA ASP A 139 0.88 5.87 16.44
C ASP A 139 1.29 6.74 15.24
N LEU A 140 0.96 6.33 14.02
CA LEU A 140 1.20 7.12 12.80
C LEU A 140 0.45 8.45 12.85
N MET A 141 -0.83 8.44 13.21
CA MET A 141 -1.63 9.66 13.33
C MET A 141 -1.08 10.60 14.42
N GLN A 142 -0.58 10.07 15.54
CA GLN A 142 -0.06 10.90 16.63
C GLN A 142 1.26 11.59 16.27
N HIS A 143 2.17 10.87 15.60
CA HIS A 143 3.53 11.37 15.37
C HIS A 143 3.70 12.09 14.04
N GLN A 144 2.88 11.78 13.03
CA GLN A 144 3.12 12.22 11.65
C GLN A 144 2.12 13.25 11.12
N VAL A 145 1.11 13.60 11.91
CA VAL A 145 -0.09 14.31 11.43
C VAL A 145 -0.47 15.53 12.30
N GLY A 146 0.25 15.75 13.41
CA GLY A 146 0.07 16.91 14.27
C GLY A 146 -1.24 16.88 15.07
N GLU A 147 -1.88 18.03 15.26
CA GLU A 147 -3.11 18.14 16.08
C GLU A 147 -4.38 17.65 15.35
N ASN A 148 -4.37 17.62 14.02
CA ASN A 148 -5.52 17.18 13.24
C ASN A 148 -5.62 15.65 13.26
N ARG A 149 -6.68 15.14 13.87
CA ARG A 149 -6.93 13.69 14.02
C ARG A 149 -7.91 13.12 13.00
N ARG A 150 -8.25 13.86 11.95
CA ARG A 150 -9.16 13.37 10.91
C ARG A 150 -8.47 12.33 10.02
N LEU A 151 -8.89 11.09 10.16
CA LEU A 151 -8.50 9.96 9.32
C LEU A 151 -9.64 9.65 8.34
N ALA A 152 -9.38 9.75 7.03
CA ALA A 152 -10.29 9.27 6.01
C ALA A 152 -9.98 7.80 5.69
N ILE A 153 -11.02 7.00 5.46
CA ILE A 153 -10.92 5.57 5.18
C ILE A 153 -11.82 5.25 3.98
N ASP A 154 -11.32 4.49 3.01
CA ASP A 154 -12.11 4.15 1.81
C ASP A 154 -13.10 3.01 2.07
N THR A 155 -12.60 1.88 2.55
CA THR A 155 -13.35 0.69 2.90
C THR A 155 -12.72 0.05 4.12
N LEU A 156 -13.51 -0.39 5.09
CA LEU A 156 -13.02 -1.11 6.24
C LEU A 156 -14.16 -1.95 6.79
N SER A 157 -13.86 -3.14 7.31
CA SER A 157 -14.88 -3.93 7.99
C SER A 157 -15.25 -3.32 9.33
N HIS A 158 -16.42 -3.74 9.82
CA HIS A 158 -16.93 -3.29 11.11
C HIS A 158 -15.91 -3.45 12.25
N LYS A 159 -15.19 -4.58 12.31
CA LYS A 159 -14.14 -4.82 13.32
C LYS A 159 -13.03 -3.79 13.27
N GLY A 160 -12.60 -3.40 12.07
CA GLY A 160 -11.57 -2.37 11.91
C GLY A 160 -12.07 -0.98 12.31
N CYS A 161 -13.36 -0.68 12.14
CA CYS A 161 -13.94 0.60 12.54
C CYS A 161 -14.14 0.74 14.06
N GLU A 162 -14.26 -0.36 14.79
CA GLU A 162 -14.50 -0.37 16.24
C GLU A 162 -13.22 -0.38 17.09
N ALA A 163 -12.10 -0.84 16.53
CA ALA A 163 -10.81 -0.97 17.21
C ALA A 163 -10.12 0.40 17.39
#